data_AF-A0AAD8E921-F1
#
_entry.id   AF-A0AAD8E921-F1
#
_cell.length_a   1.000
_cell.length_b   1.000
_cell.length_c   1.000
_cell.angle_alpha   90.00
_cell.angle_beta   90.00
_cell.angle_gamma   90.00
#
_symmetry.space_group_name_H-M   'P 1'
#
loop_
_entity.id
_entity.type
_entity.pdbx_description
1 polymer ?
#
loop_
_entity_poly.entity_id
_entity_poly.type
_entity_poly.pdbx_seq_one_letter_code
_entity_poly.pdbx_strand_id
1 'polypeptide(L)'
;MKLEDYSLVHTSVWGQLYRGIKCNICGTEALNTEMNERSVFAYNIIIKCTSCNNLLNEIYSNLRINTDESNRPPFDVNRRMVGAFLSLGKGNSAIEQFYMTMVIEGSSTTTYNSHLLKLHEESNHFKQRILDEARIAVR
;
A
#
# COMPACT_ATOMS: atom_id res chain seq x y z
N MET A 1 12.78 -3.88 13.19
CA MET A 1 12.18 -3.31 11.97
C MET A 1 11.70 -1.92 12.30
N LYS A 2 12.26 -0.85 11.70
CA LYS A 2 11.68 0.49 11.90
C LYS A 2 10.27 0.46 11.32
N LEU A 3 9.28 0.82 12.13
CA LEU A 3 7.94 1.08 11.62
C LEU A 3 8.04 2.39 10.85
N GLU A 4 7.90 2.31 9.53
CA GLU A 4 7.72 3.49 8.71
C GLU A 4 6.26 3.92 8.79
N ASP A 5 6.04 5.22 8.92
CA ASP A 5 4.71 5.79 9.06
C ASP A 5 4.01 5.86 7.70
N TYR A 6 2.73 5.50 7.66
CA TYR A 6 1.88 5.68 6.48
C TYR A 6 1.11 7.00 6.60
N SER A 7 0.95 7.70 5.47
CA SER A 7 0.14 8.91 5.38
C SER A 7 -0.80 8.85 4.17
N LEU A 8 -2.03 9.34 4.34
CA LEU A 8 -2.95 9.56 3.24
C LEU A 8 -2.76 10.98 2.73
N VAL A 9 -2.34 11.10 1.48
CA VAL A 9 -2.04 12.40 0.85
C VAL A 9 -2.93 12.61 -0.37
N HIS A 10 -3.47 13.82 -0.51
CA HIS A 10 -4.21 14.20 -1.71
C HIS A 10 -3.24 14.28 -2.90
N THR A 11 -3.68 13.83 -4.08
CA THR A 11 -2.80 13.72 -5.27
C THR A 11 -2.27 15.06 -5.76
N SER A 12 -2.91 16.18 -5.41
CA SER A 12 -2.42 17.52 -5.74
C SER A 12 -1.09 17.87 -5.06
N VAL A 13 -0.73 17.18 -3.97
CA VAL A 13 0.52 17.44 -3.24
C VAL A 13 1.73 17.22 -4.14
N TRP A 14 1.71 16.22 -5.02
CA TRP A 14 2.83 15.91 -5.92
C TRP A 14 3.17 17.08 -6.84
N GLY A 15 2.15 17.75 -7.42
CA GLY A 15 2.38 18.94 -8.24
C GLY A 15 2.98 20.11 -7.46
N GLN A 16 2.65 20.24 -6.17
CA GLN A 16 3.24 21.27 -5.31
C GLN A 16 4.68 20.94 -4.91
N LEU A 17 5.00 19.66 -4.69
CA LEU A 17 6.34 19.22 -4.30
C LEU A 17 7.39 19.53 -5.36
N TYR A 18 7.03 19.50 -6.65
CA TYR A 18 7.98 19.79 -7.73
C TYR A 18 8.08 21.26 -8.10
N ARG A 19 7.35 22.15 -7.44
CA ARG A 19 7.37 23.57 -7.77
C ARG A 19 8.78 24.14 -7.53
N GLY A 20 9.38 24.72 -8.57
CA GLY A 20 10.75 25.23 -8.52
C GLY A 20 11.84 24.16 -8.66
N ILE A 21 11.47 22.88 -8.87
CA ILE A 21 12.43 21.82 -9.16
C ILE A 21 12.66 21.73 -10.67
N LYS A 22 13.92 21.85 -11.07
CA LYS A 22 14.35 21.74 -12.46
C LYS A 22 14.60 20.29 -12.84
N CYS A 23 14.23 19.94 -14.07
CA CYS A 23 14.64 18.68 -14.67
C CYS A 23 16.17 18.62 -14.78
N ASN A 24 16.77 17.54 -14.30
CA ASN A 24 18.20 17.29 -14.37
C ASN A 24 18.73 17.05 -15.80
N ILE A 25 17.85 16.80 -16.76
CA ILE A 25 18.21 16.56 -18.16
C ILE A 25 18.12 17.84 -19.00
N CYS A 26 16.98 18.54 -18.98
CA CYS A 26 16.75 19.72 -19.84
C CYS A 26 16.74 21.06 -19.09
N GLY A 27 16.81 21.07 -17.76
CA GLY A 27 16.87 22.29 -16.94
C GLY A 27 15.55 23.04 -16.77
N THR A 28 14.44 22.58 -17.36
CA THR A 28 13.14 23.24 -17.24
C THR A 28 12.38 22.81 -15.98
N GLU A 29 11.52 23.69 -15.46
CA GLU A 29 10.65 23.43 -14.31
C GLU A 29 9.32 22.80 -14.75
N ALA A 30 9.43 21.65 -15.41
CA ALA A 30 8.31 20.99 -16.08
C ALA A 30 8.15 19.54 -15.60
N LEU A 31 8.34 19.30 -14.30
CA LEU A 31 8.17 17.98 -13.71
C LEU A 31 6.69 17.70 -13.46
N ASN A 32 6.25 16.48 -13.79
CA ASN A 32 4.91 16.00 -13.56
C ASN A 32 4.94 14.59 -12.97
N THR A 33 3.95 14.29 -12.12
CA THR A 33 3.69 12.93 -11.66
C THR A 33 2.54 12.32 -12.43
N GLU A 34 2.77 11.13 -12.96
CA GLU A 34 1.75 10.22 -13.43
C GLU A 34 1.58 9.11 -12.39
N MET A 35 0.33 8.78 -12.07
CA MET A 35 0.00 7.65 -11.19
C MET A 35 -0.68 6.58 -12.03
N ASN A 36 0.09 5.57 -12.41
CA ASN A 36 -0.38 4.42 -13.17
C ASN A 36 -0.53 3.22 -12.23
N GLU A 37 -1.18 2.15 -12.70
CA GLU A 37 -1.41 0.90 -11.97
C GLU A 37 -1.81 1.07 -10.49
N ARG A 38 -3.11 1.08 -10.23
CA ARG A 38 -3.65 1.16 -8.88
C ARG A 38 -3.84 -0.23 -8.29
N SER A 39 -3.22 -0.48 -7.14
CA SER A 39 -3.52 -1.61 -6.26
C SER A 39 -4.09 -1.08 -4.96
N VAL A 40 -5.35 -0.64 -5.03
CA VAL A 40 -6.13 0.00 -3.95
C VAL A 40 -5.43 1.22 -3.34
N PHE A 41 -4.57 1.02 -2.33
CA PHE A 41 -3.82 2.08 -1.65
C PHE A 41 -2.40 2.25 -2.16
N ALA A 42 -1.94 1.36 -3.04
CA ALA A 42 -0.62 1.45 -3.66
C ALA A 42 -0.74 1.91 -5.11
N TYR A 43 -0.02 2.98 -5.42
CA TYR A 43 0.14 3.57 -6.74
C TYR A 43 1.56 3.35 -7.25
N ASN A 44 1.70 3.09 -8.55
CA ASN A 44 2.96 3.28 -9.26
C ASN A 44 3.11 4.78 -9.59
N ILE A 45 4.07 5.44 -8.97
CA ILE A 45 4.38 6.86 -9.12
C ILE A 45 5.49 6.98 -10.16
N ILE A 46 5.15 7.61 -11.28
CA ILE A 46 6.06 7.86 -12.37
C ILE A 46 6.32 9.37 -12.43
N ILE A 47 7.59 9.76 -12.38
CA ILE A 47 8.01 11.16 -12.47
C ILE A 47 8.61 11.39 -13.86
N LYS A 48 8.02 12.30 -14.62
CA LYS A 48 8.48 12.66 -15.97
C LYS A 48 8.68 14.16 -16.09
N CYS A 49 9.55 14.56 -17.01
CA CYS A 49 9.59 15.94 -17.46
C CYS A 49 8.70 16.12 -18.69
N THR A 50 7.70 16.99 -18.63
CA THR A 50 6.78 17.26 -19.74
C THR A 50 7.43 18.05 -20.88
N SER A 51 8.53 18.75 -20.63
CA SER A 51 9.26 19.47 -21.70
C SER A 51 10.11 18.55 -22.58
N CYS A 52 10.82 17.58 -22.00
CA CYS A 52 11.71 16.68 -22.76
C CYS A 52 11.20 15.23 -22.83
N ASN A 53 10.04 14.96 -22.23
CA ASN A 53 9.38 13.65 -22.17
C ASN A 53 10.22 12.51 -21.56
N ASN A 54 11.31 12.83 -20.87
CA ASN A 54 12.15 11.83 -20.23
C ASN A 54 11.52 11.32 -18.92
N LEU A 55 11.61 10.01 -18.72
CA LEU A 55 11.35 9.36 -17.44
C LEU A 55 12.50 9.66 -16.48
N LEU A 56 12.17 10.20 -15.32
CA LEU A 56 13.15 10.55 -14.30
C LEU A 56 13.20 9.52 -13.17
N ASN A 57 12.03 9.04 -12.76
CA ASN A 57 11.93 8.02 -11.73
C ASN A 57 10.60 7.25 -11.83
N GLU A 58 10.60 6.02 -11.34
CA GLU A 58 9.43 5.15 -11.24
C GLU A 58 9.51 4.37 -9.93
N ILE A 59 8.56 4.59 -9.03
CA ILE A 59 8.56 3.99 -7.69
C ILE A 59 7.13 3.63 -7.28
N TYR A 60 6.98 2.58 -6.46
CA TYR A 60 5.71 2.33 -5.79
C TYR A 60 5.61 3.15 -4.51
N SER A 61 4.42 3.73 -4.28
CA SER A 61 4.09 4.48 -3.06
C SER A 61 4.11 3.65 -1.77
N ASN A 62 4.09 2.32 -1.86
CA ASN A 62 4.03 1.43 -0.71
C ASN A 62 4.89 0.18 -0.96
N LEU A 63 5.36 -0.41 0.13
CA LEU A 63 6.18 -1.62 0.09
C LEU A 63 5.31 -2.86 -0.19
N ARG A 64 5.87 -3.78 -0.97
CA ARG A 64 5.32 -5.13 -1.11
C ARG A 64 5.69 -5.95 0.11
N ILE A 65 4.81 -6.89 0.48
CA ILE A 65 5.13 -7.90 1.48
C ILE A 65 6.15 -8.85 0.85
N ASN A 66 7.29 -9.05 1.51
CA ASN A 66 8.25 -10.05 1.05
C ASN A 66 7.66 -11.45 1.26
N THR A 67 7.34 -12.13 0.17
CA THR A 67 6.82 -13.50 0.19
C THR A 67 7.46 -14.29 -0.94
N ASP A 68 7.90 -15.52 -0.67
CA ASP A 68 8.39 -16.44 -1.72
C ASP A 68 7.23 -17.07 -2.53
N GLU A 69 5.99 -16.85 -2.10
CA GLU A 69 4.77 -17.51 -2.60
C GLU A 69 4.22 -16.91 -3.91
N SER A 70 4.67 -15.72 -4.33
CA SER A 70 4.09 -15.01 -5.48
C SER A 70 5.10 -14.16 -6.23
N ASN A 71 5.07 -14.23 -7.57
CA ASN A 71 5.82 -13.33 -8.46
C ASN A 71 5.29 -11.88 -8.41
N ARG A 72 4.09 -11.65 -7.86
CA ARG A 72 3.52 -10.32 -7.64
C ARG A 72 2.96 -10.24 -6.22
N PRO A 73 3.83 -10.05 -5.21
CA PRO A 73 3.38 -10.02 -3.82
C PRO A 73 2.45 -8.82 -3.56
N PRO A 74 1.48 -8.96 -2.64
CA PRO A 74 0.58 -7.87 -2.29
C PRO A 74 1.32 -6.73 -1.57
N PHE A 75 0.71 -5.55 -1.55
CA PHE A 75 1.22 -4.41 -0.77
C PHE A 75 0.86 -4.53 0.72
N ASP A 76 1.80 -4.16 1.59
CA ASP A 76 1.63 -4.23 3.06
C ASP A 76 0.44 -3.37 3.52
N VAL A 77 0.31 -2.16 2.97
CA VAL A 77 -0.82 -1.26 3.29
C VAL A 77 -2.19 -1.90 3.06
N ASN A 78 -2.36 -2.71 2.02
CA ASN A 78 -3.64 -3.36 1.73
C ASN A 78 -3.96 -4.44 2.78
N ARG A 79 -2.95 -5.20 3.23
CA ARG A 79 -3.09 -6.19 4.32
C ARG A 79 -3.48 -5.51 5.62
N ARG A 80 -2.81 -4.41 5.96
CA ARG A 80 -3.10 -3.64 7.18
C ARG A 80 -4.48 -3.03 7.17
N MET A 81 -4.93 -2.51 6.03
CA MET A 81 -6.28 -1.96 5.89
C MET A 81 -7.35 -3.02 6.11
N VAL A 82 -7.21 -4.22 5.53
CA VAL A 82 -8.12 -5.33 5.82
C VAL A 82 -8.10 -5.69 7.30
N GLY A 83 -6.91 -5.82 7.90
CA GLY A 83 -6.77 -6.11 9.34
C GLY A 83 -7.42 -5.05 10.24
N ALA A 84 -7.29 -3.76 9.89
CA ALA A 84 -7.87 -2.66 10.64
C ALA A 84 -9.41 -2.67 10.58
N PHE A 85 -10.01 -2.95 9.43
CA PHE A 85 -11.47 -3.06 9.35
C PHE A 85 -11.98 -4.30 10.09
N LEU A 86 -11.27 -5.43 10.01
CA LEU A 86 -11.61 -6.64 10.77
C LEU A 86 -11.54 -6.40 12.28
N SER A 87 -10.55 -5.66 12.78
CA SER A 87 -10.46 -5.32 14.22
C SER A 87 -11.59 -4.42 14.69
N LEU A 88 -12.20 -3.64 13.78
CA LEU A 88 -13.42 -2.87 14.01
C LEU A 88 -14.72 -3.70 13.87
N GLY A 89 -14.61 -5.01 13.60
CA GLY A 89 -15.76 -5.87 13.33
C GLY A 89 -16.45 -5.57 12.00
N LYS A 90 -15.72 -5.01 11.03
CA LYS A 90 -16.22 -4.60 9.72
C LYS A 90 -15.58 -5.44 8.61
N GLY A 91 -16.42 -6.02 7.76
CA GLY A 91 -15.99 -6.83 6.61
C GLY A 91 -15.85 -6.02 5.31
N ASN A 92 -15.73 -6.74 4.19
CA ASN A 92 -15.52 -6.19 2.85
C ASN A 92 -16.44 -5.01 2.48
N SER A 93 -17.74 -5.09 2.80
CA SER A 93 -18.70 -4.04 2.42
C SER A 93 -18.40 -2.67 3.05
N ALA A 94 -17.86 -2.64 4.28
CA ALA A 94 -17.48 -1.39 4.93
C ALA A 94 -16.21 -0.79 4.31
N ILE A 95 -15.29 -1.67 3.87
CA ILE A 95 -14.08 -1.29 3.16
C ILE A 95 -14.45 -0.69 1.78
N GLU A 96 -15.37 -1.32 1.05
CA GLU A 96 -15.89 -0.80 -0.23
C GLU A 96 -16.56 0.57 -0.06
N GLN A 97 -17.36 0.75 1.00
CA GLN A 97 -17.96 2.05 1.32
C GLN A 97 -16.89 3.11 1.60
N PHE A 98 -15.81 2.75 2.31
CA PHE A 98 -14.69 3.64 2.53
C PHE A 98 -14.00 4.03 1.22
N TYR A 99 -13.76 3.07 0.32
CA TYR A 99 -13.18 3.33 -1.00
C TYR A 99 -14.01 4.33 -1.79
N MET A 100 -15.33 4.11 -1.86
CA MET A 100 -16.25 5.03 -2.53
C MET A 100 -16.20 6.43 -1.94
N THR A 101 -16.17 6.54 -0.60
CA THR A 101 -16.15 7.84 0.10
C THR A 101 -14.87 8.62 -0.19
N MET A 102 -13.74 7.92 -0.30
CA MET A 102 -12.43 8.52 -0.57
C MET A 102 -12.10 8.67 -2.05
N VAL A 103 -13.02 8.28 -2.96
CA VAL A 103 -12.80 8.24 -4.40
C VAL A 103 -11.58 7.36 -4.77
N ILE A 104 -11.44 6.26 -4.04
CA ILE A 104 -10.41 5.23 -4.25
C ILE A 104 -11.05 4.09 -5.05
N GLU A 105 -10.31 3.55 -6.01
CA GLU A 105 -10.73 2.36 -6.73
C GLU A 105 -10.60 1.13 -5.82
N GLY A 106 -11.71 0.40 -5.64
CA GLY A 106 -11.76 -0.71 -4.71
C GLY A 106 -11.04 -1.97 -5.19
N SER A 107 -10.80 -2.88 -4.26
CA SER A 107 -10.33 -4.23 -4.56
C SER A 107 -11.47 -5.15 -4.99
N SER A 108 -11.14 -6.19 -5.76
CA SER A 108 -12.03 -7.33 -5.94
C SER A 108 -12.28 -8.08 -4.63
N THR A 109 -13.44 -8.73 -4.49
CA THR A 109 -13.74 -9.61 -3.35
C THR A 109 -12.67 -10.72 -3.21
N THR A 110 -12.13 -11.22 -4.32
CA THR A 110 -11.04 -12.22 -4.31
C THR A 110 -9.78 -11.69 -3.63
N THR A 111 -9.40 -10.44 -3.93
CA THR A 111 -8.27 -9.78 -3.28
C THR A 111 -8.52 -9.56 -1.79
N TYR A 112 -9.73 -9.16 -1.39
CA TYR A 112 -10.10 -9.09 0.02
C TYR A 112 -9.98 -10.46 0.71
N ASN A 113 -10.49 -11.52 0.08
CA ASN A 113 -10.47 -12.87 0.66
C ASN A 113 -9.04 -13.42 0.80
N SER A 114 -8.15 -13.17 -0.16
CA SER A 114 -6.73 -13.51 0.00
C SER A 114 -6.09 -12.70 1.14
N HIS A 115 -6.56 -11.46 1.34
CA HIS A 115 -6.15 -10.65 2.47
C HIS A 115 -6.64 -11.20 3.83
N LEU A 116 -7.87 -11.70 3.87
CA LEU A 116 -8.47 -12.32 5.05
C LEU A 116 -7.78 -13.65 5.41
N LEU A 117 -7.50 -14.51 4.42
CA LEU A 117 -6.92 -15.84 4.66
C LEU A 117 -5.52 -15.79 5.28
N LYS A 118 -4.61 -14.93 4.80
CA LYS A 118 -3.29 -14.82 5.44
C LYS A 118 -3.39 -14.26 6.85
N LEU A 119 -4.29 -13.30 7.10
CA LEU A 119 -4.49 -12.77 8.46
C LEU A 119 -4.99 -13.86 9.41
N HIS A 120 -5.87 -14.74 8.92
CA HIS A 120 -6.31 -15.91 9.68
C HIS A 120 -5.14 -16.88 9.96
N GLU A 121 -4.31 -17.16 8.96
CA GLU A 121 -3.10 -17.99 9.11
C GLU A 121 -2.12 -17.40 10.13
N GLU A 122 -1.80 -16.11 10.01
CA GLU A 122 -0.96 -15.36 10.96
C GLU A 122 -1.52 -15.39 12.38
N SER A 123 -2.84 -15.24 12.53
CA SER A 123 -3.52 -15.35 13.82
C SER A 123 -3.41 -16.76 14.43
N ASN A 124 -3.49 -17.81 13.61
CA ASN A 124 -3.32 -19.19 14.08
C ASN A 124 -1.87 -19.45 14.53
N HIS A 125 -0.89 -18.96 13.78
CA HIS A 125 0.53 -19.04 14.19
C HIS A 125 0.78 -18.28 15.49
N PHE A 126 0.23 -17.07 15.61
CA PHE A 126 0.32 -16.28 16.84
C PHE A 126 -0.27 -17.03 18.03
N LYS A 127 -1.49 -17.58 17.88
CA LYS A 127 -2.13 -18.40 18.90
C LYS A 127 -1.25 -19.58 19.33
N GLN A 128 -0.67 -20.31 18.37
CA GLN A 128 0.18 -21.46 18.66
C GLN A 128 1.43 -21.05 19.45
N ARG A 129 2.09 -19.95 19.03
CA ARG A 129 3.26 -19.41 19.73
C ARG A 129 2.95 -19.06 21.18
N ILE A 130 1.85 -18.35 21.45
CA ILE A 130 1.44 -17.98 22.81
C ILE A 130 1.15 -19.24 23.66
N LEU A 131 0.51 -20.26 23.09
CA LEU A 131 0.27 -21.52 23.79
C LEU A 131 1.58 -22.24 24.16
N ASP A 132 2.57 -22.22 23.28
CA ASP A 132 3.86 -22.85 23.53
C ASP A 132 4.68 -22.08 24.57
N GLU A 133 4.68 -20.75 24.54
CA GLU A 133 5.28 -19.90 25.58
C GLU A 133 4.63 -20.15 26.95
N ALA A 134 3.29 -20.23 27.01
CA ALA A 134 2.58 -20.52 28.25
C ALA A 134 2.91 -21.92 28.81
N ARG A 135 3.06 -22.93 27.95
CA ARG A 135 3.47 -24.29 28.35
C ARG A 135 4.87 -24.33 28.94
N ILE A 136 5.79 -23.50 28.42
CA ILE A 136 7.15 -23.38 28.95
C ILE A 136 7.12 -22.69 30.32
N ALA A 137 6.34 -21.61 30.47
CA ALA A 137 6.31 -20.83 31.71
C ALA A 137 5.72 -21.56 32.93
N VAL A 138 4.91 -22.60 32.71
CA VAL A 138 4.25 -23.40 33.77
C VAL A 138 5.04 -24.68 34.11
N ARG A 139 6.12 -24.98 33.38
CA ARG A 139 7.06 -26.06 33.69
C ARG A 139 8.22 -25.54 34.54
#